data_AF-A0A7W1D263-F1
#
_entry.id   AF-A0A7W1D263-F1
#
_cell.length_a   1.000
_cell.length_b   1.000
_cell.length_c   1.000
_cell.angle_alpha   90.00
_cell.angle_beta   90.00
_cell.angle_gamma   90.00
#
_symmetry.space_group_name_H-M   'P 1'
#
loop_
_entity.id
_entity.type
_entity.pdbx_description
1 polymer ?
#
loop_
_entity_poly.entity_id
_entity_poly.type
_entity_poly.pdbx_seq_one_letter_code
_entity_poly.pdbx_strand_id
1 'polypeptide(L)' 'MRGVGPWHSASSEVYHNNPSCQTGNSIDPENVRQGTGDKSLCGECEKLNSAGGPVGNLTGL' A
#
# COMPACT_ATOMS: atom_id res chain seq x y z
N MET A 1 12.14 9.71 -3.67
CA MET A 1 10.95 8.93 -4.06
C MET A 1 10.29 8.47 -2.77
N ARG A 2 9.00 8.77 -2.55
CA ARG A 2 8.30 8.34 -1.31
C ARG A 2 8.26 6.81 -1.29
N GLY A 3 8.97 6.21 -0.34
CA GLY A 3 8.82 4.85 0.19
C GLY A 3 8.63 3.72 -0.81
N VAL A 4 9.72 3.02 -1.15
CA VAL A 4 9.69 1.78 -1.94
C VAL A 4 9.24 0.62 -1.03
N GLY A 5 7.98 0.59 -0.61
CA GLY A 5 7.50 -0.46 0.29
C GLY A 5 6.07 -0.31 0.77
N PRO A 6 5.54 -1.33 1.47
CA PRO A 6 4.20 -1.30 2.03
C PRO A 6 4.01 -0.14 3.01
N TRP A 7 2.77 0.35 3.13
CA TRP A 7 2.39 1.36 4.11
C TRP A 7 1.00 1.07 4.64
N HIS A 8 0.66 1.62 5.79
CA HIS A 8 -0.67 1.51 6.37
C HIS A 8 -1.05 2.80 7.11
N SER A 9 -2.34 2.96 7.40
CA SER A 9 -2.80 4.01 8.32
C SER A 9 -2.63 3.54 9.76
N ALA A 10 -2.21 4.47 10.64
CA ALA A 10 -2.20 4.31 12.09
C ALA A 10 -3.50 3.72 12.68
N SER A 11 -4.64 4.01 12.05
CA SER A 11 -5.98 3.65 12.51
C SER A 11 -6.68 2.55 11.68
N SER A 12 -6.07 2.08 10.59
CA SER A 12 -6.69 1.06 9.73
C SER A 12 -6.22 -0.35 10.08
N GLU A 13 -7.01 -1.36 9.72
CA GLU A 13 -6.67 -2.79 9.85
C GLU A 13 -6.07 -3.38 8.56
N VAL A 14 -5.81 -2.55 7.54
CA VAL A 14 -5.18 -2.97 6.29
C VAL A 14 -3.88 -2.23 6.01
N TYR A 15 -3.01 -2.86 5.21
CA TYR A 15 -1.88 -2.22 4.56
C TYR A 15 -2.10 -2.11 3.05
N HIS A 16 -1.32 -1.23 2.45
CA HIS A 16 -1.28 -0.90 1.04
C HIS A 16 0.12 -1.16 0.52
N ASN A 17 0.22 -1.70 -0.70
CA ASN A 17 1.49 -1.91 -1.39
C ASN A 17 1.44 -1.48 -2.86
N ASN A 18 0.29 -1.00 -3.32
CA ASN A 18 0.08 -0.59 -4.70
C ASN A 18 -0.12 0.93 -4.75
N PRO A 19 0.78 1.70 -5.37
CA PRO A 19 0.71 3.16 -5.41
C PRO A 19 -0.52 3.69 -6.16
N SER A 20 -1.21 2.85 -6.93
CA SER A 20 -2.48 3.19 -7.56
C SER A 20 -3.69 3.04 -6.62
N CYS A 21 -3.51 2.56 -5.38
CA CYS A 21 -4.59 2.41 -4.41
C CYS A 21 -5.10 3.76 -3.92
N GLN A 22 -6.33 4.10 -4.31
CA GLN A 22 -6.97 5.35 -3.93
C GLN A 22 -7.19 5.39 -2.42
N THR A 23 -7.63 4.29 -1.81
CA THR A 23 -7.83 4.20 -0.35
C THR A 23 -6.55 4.51 0.42
N GLY A 24 -5.42 3.94 -0.01
CA GLY A 24 -4.12 4.16 0.62
C GLY A 24 -3.58 5.57 0.38
N ASN A 25 -3.90 6.17 -0.76
CA ASN A 25 -3.51 7.55 -1.12
C ASN A 25 -4.38 8.61 -0.42
N SER A 26 -5.56 8.25 0.09
CA SER A 26 -6.42 9.13 0.89
C SER A 26 -6.03 9.20 2.38
N ILE A 27 -5.01 8.46 2.82
CA ILE A 27 -4.53 8.52 4.21
C ILE A 27 -3.77 9.84 4.41
N ASP A 28 -4.16 10.61 5.43
CA ASP A 28 -3.43 11.81 5.80
C ASP A 28 -1.95 11.51 6.04
N PRO A 29 -1.01 12.32 5.52
CA PRO A 29 0.42 12.05 5.63
C PRO A 29 0.93 11.82 7.05
N GLU A 30 0.29 12.45 8.05
CA GLU A 30 0.59 12.28 9.48
C GLU A 30 0.21 10.88 10.02
N ASN A 31 -0.73 10.20 9.37
CA ASN A 31 -1.24 8.89 9.73
C ASN A 31 -0.58 7.75 8.93
N VAL A 32 0.24 8.06 7.92
CA VAL A 32 0.94 7.05 7.12
C VAL A 32 2.11 6.47 7.91
N ARG A 33 2.09 5.15 8.07
CA ARG A 33 3.19 4.37 8.67
C ARG A 33 3.77 3.43 7.63
N GLN A 34 5.09 3.28 7.62
CA GLN A 34 5.77 2.35 6.73
C GLN A 34 5.66 0.91 7.24
N GLY A 35 5.70 -0.05 6.31
CA GLY A 35 5.54 -1.47 6.58
C GLY A 35 4.08 -1.95 6.56
N THR A 36 3.91 -3.25 6.74
CA THR A 36 2.58 -3.90 6.76
C THR A 36 1.87 -3.72 8.11
N GLY A 37 2.61 -3.51 9.20
CA GLY A 37 2.05 -3.38 10.55
C GLY A 37 1.27 -4.62 11.01
N ASP A 38 1.61 -5.80 10.47
CA ASP A 38 0.90 -7.08 10.66
C ASP A 38 -0.59 -7.02 10.27
N LYS A 39 -0.92 -6.11 9.35
CA LYS A 39 -2.28 -5.91 8.83
C LYS A 39 -2.54 -6.76 7.61
N SER A 40 -3.81 -6.93 7.28
CA SER A 40 -4.24 -7.61 6.05
C SER A 40 -4.01 -6.74 4.82
N LEU A 41 -3.85 -7.33 3.64
CA LEU A 41 -3.75 -6.55 2.39
C LEU A 41 -5.09 -5.85 2.12
N CYS A 42 -5.03 -4.57 1.74
CA CYS A 42 -6.20 -3.84 1.28
C CYS A 42 -6.81 -4.51 0.04
N GLY A 43 -8.12 -4.77 0.04
CA GLY A 43 -8.81 -5.44 -1.09
C GLY A 43 -8.74 -4.65 -2.41
N GLU A 44 -8.55 -3.33 -2.37
CA GLU A 44 -8.28 -2.55 -3.59
C GLU A 44 -6.87 -2.85 -4.13
N CYS A 45 -5.86 -2.92 -3.25
CA CYS A 45 -4.51 -3.32 -3.64
C CYS A 45 -4.50 -4.74 -4.22
N GLU A 46 -5.24 -5.68 -3.63
CA GLU A 46 -5.38 -7.04 -4.16
C GLU A 46 -5.91 -7.06 -5.61
N LYS A 47 -6.96 -6.28 -5.88
CA LYS A 47 -7.53 -6.14 -7.23
C LYS A 47 -6.56 -5.48 -8.21
N LEU A 48 -5.89 -4.40 -7.79
CA LEU A 48 -4.93 -3.68 -8.63
C LEU A 48 -3.70 -4.56 -8.96
N ASN A 49 -3.23 -5.34 -7.99
CA ASN A 49 -2.14 -6.29 -8.18
C ASN A 49 -2.54 -7.41 -9.14
N SER A 50 -3.79 -7.89 -9.06
CA SER A 50 -4.32 -8.94 -9.94
C SER A 50 -4.60 -8.45 -11.37
N ALA A 51 -4.96 -7.17 -11.53
CA ALA A 51 -5.27 -6.57 -12.83
C ALA A 51 -4.02 -6.20 -13.66
N GLY A 52 -2.81 -6.47 -13.16
CA GLY A 52 -1.57 -6.04 -13.81
C GLY A 52 -1.36 -4.53 -13.76
N GLY A 53 -2.04 -3.82 -12.85
CA GLY A 53 -1.72 -2.43 -12.53
C GLY A 53 -0.27 -2.33 -12.01
N PRO A 54 0.35 -1.15 -11.98
CA PRO A 54 1.74 -1.00 -11.55
C PRO A 54 1.87 -1.38 -10.08
N VAL A 55 2.11 -2.67 -9.81
CA VAL A 55 2.69 -3.15 -8.58
C VAL A 55 4.05 -2.49 -8.53
N GLY A 56 4.25 -1.60 -7.57
CA GLY A 56 5.54 -0.96 -7.33
C GLY A 56 6.61 -2.05 -7.39
N ASN A 57 7.46 -1.95 -8.40
CA ASN A 57 8.45 -2.93 -8.79
C ASN A 57 9.25 -3.38 -7.55
N LEU A 58 8.98 -4.61 -7.08
CA LEU A 58 9.75 -5.32 -6.06
C LEU A 58 10.74 -6.32 -6.69
N THR A 59 11.01 -6.21 -7.99
CA THR A 59 12.13 -6.94 -8.59
C THR A 59 13.42 -6.16 -8.33
N GLY A 60 13.98 -6.39 -7.15
CA GLY A 60 15.42 -6.44 -7.03
C GLY A 60 15.93 -7.68 -7.79
N LEU A 61 16.49 -7.45 -8.98
CA LEU A 61 17.57 -8.20 -9.62
C LEU A 61 18.35 -7.23 -10.51
#